data_AF-A0A945UV42-F1
#
_entry.id   AF-A0A945UV42-F1
#
_cell.length_a   1.000
_cell.length_b   1.000
_cell.length_c   1.000
_cell.angle_alpha   90.00
_cell.angle_beta   90.00
_cell.angle_gamma   90.00
#
_symmetry.space_group_name_H-M   'P 1'
#
loop_
_entity.id
_entity.type
_entity.pdbx_description
1 polymer ?
#
loop_
_entity_poly.entity_id
_entity_poly.type
_entity_poly.pdbx_seq_one_letter_code
_entity_poly.pdbx_strand_id
1 'polypeptide(L)' 'WHDTKDTYWIDRYEQLWELAWKHYVDWENGEWRQKLNRDLSPFEGTVALPVKDPFHLPRSLILQIELLEQGRIPSVASNG' A
#
# COMPACT_ATOMS: atom_id res chain seq x y z
N TRP A 1 -6.24 11.33 8.22
CA TRP A 1 -7.12 10.74 9.26
C TRP A 1 -6.52 10.92 10.64
N HIS A 2 -5.29 10.45 10.91
CA HIS A 2 -4.69 10.56 12.26
C HIS A 2 -4.78 11.99 12.85
N ASP A 3 -4.39 13.01 12.09
CA ASP A 3 -4.36 14.40 12.57
C ASP A 3 -5.72 15.11 12.47
N THR A 4 -6.51 14.76 11.46
CA THR A 4 -7.73 15.50 11.10
C THR A 4 -9.01 14.87 11.63
N LYS A 5 -8.98 13.57 11.94
CA LYS A 5 -10.13 12.69 12.22
C LYS A 5 -11.22 12.63 11.13
N ASP A 6 -11.03 13.33 10.03
CA ASP A 6 -11.89 13.29 8.85
C ASP A 6 -11.78 11.92 8.15
N THR A 7 -12.93 11.25 8.00
CA THR A 7 -13.06 9.90 7.45
C THR A 7 -12.69 9.84 5.97
N TYR A 8 -12.80 10.94 5.23
CA TYR A 8 -12.37 11.02 3.83
C TYR A 8 -10.95 10.46 3.61
N TRP A 9 -10.06 10.70 4.57
CA TRP A 9 -8.66 10.25 4.48
C TRP A 9 -8.47 8.76 4.76
N ILE A 10 -9.27 8.15 5.66
CA ILE A 10 -9.16 6.72 5.92
C ILE A 10 -9.82 5.93 4.78
N ASP A 11 -10.95 6.41 4.26
CA ASP A 11 -11.62 5.81 3.09
C ASP A 11 -10.71 5.85 1.85
N ARG A 12 -9.99 6.96 1.64
CA ARG A 12 -9.01 7.05 0.55
C ARG A 12 -7.80 6.14 0.77
N TYR A 13 -7.34 6.02 2.00
CA TYR A 13 -6.25 5.11 2.34
C TYR A 13 -6.63 3.67 2.02
N GLU A 14 -7.82 3.22 2.42
CA GLU A 14 -8.32 1.86 2.14
C GLU A 14 -8.37 1.57 0.63
N GLN A 15 -8.91 2.49 -0.18
CA GLN A 15 -8.93 2.35 -1.65
C GLN A 15 -7.52 2.21 -2.25
N LEU A 16 -6.55 3.00 -1.78
CA LEU A 16 -5.16 2.93 -2.24
C LEU A 16 -4.49 1.63 -1.77
N TRP A 17 -4.77 1.21 -0.55
CA TRP A 17 -4.25 -0.01 0.03
C TRP A 17 -4.73 -1.24 -0.73
N GLU A 18 -6.02 -1.31 -1.08
CA GLU A 18 -6.58 -2.39 -1.90
C GLU A 18 -5.94 -2.47 -3.29
N LEU A 19 -5.75 -1.32 -3.97
CA LEU A 19 -5.09 -1.26 -5.26
C LEU A 19 -3.64 -1.73 -5.15
N ALA A 20 -2.92 -1.25 -4.14
CA ALA A 20 -1.53 -1.62 -3.92
C ALA A 20 -1.38 -3.12 -3.59
N TRP A 21 -2.19 -3.62 -2.65
CA TRP A 21 -2.24 -5.03 -2.28
C TRP A 21 -2.49 -5.95 -3.47
N LYS A 22 -3.47 -5.59 -4.31
CA LYS A 22 -3.89 -6.40 -5.45
C LYS A 22 -2.86 -6.44 -6.57
N HIS A 23 -2.18 -5.33 -6.85
CA HIS A 23 -1.37 -5.19 -8.05
C HIS A 23 0.14 -5.16 -7.80
N TYR A 24 0.58 -4.57 -6.68
CA TYR A 24 1.99 -4.44 -6.37
C TYR A 24 2.54 -5.64 -5.63
N VAL A 25 1.79 -6.33 -4.76
CA VAL A 25 2.34 -7.46 -3.99
C VAL A 25 2.69 -8.64 -4.90
N ASP A 26 3.93 -9.12 -4.81
CA ASP A 26 4.37 -10.36 -5.44
C ASP A 26 4.33 -11.51 -4.43
N TRP A 27 3.26 -12.28 -4.47
CA TRP A 27 3.04 -13.42 -3.57
C TRP A 27 3.93 -14.63 -3.88
N GLU A 28 4.45 -14.73 -5.11
CA GLU A 28 5.26 -15.85 -5.55
C GLU A 28 6.73 -15.63 -5.15
N ASN A 29 7.25 -14.42 -5.38
CA ASN A 29 8.66 -14.10 -5.18
C ASN A 29 8.93 -13.29 -3.91
N GLY A 30 7.89 -12.80 -3.24
CA GLY A 30 7.98 -11.88 -2.11
C GLY A 30 8.26 -10.44 -2.54
N GLU A 31 8.12 -9.52 -1.57
CA GLU A 31 8.18 -8.06 -1.81
C GLU A 31 7.08 -7.58 -2.79
N TRP A 32 7.15 -6.32 -3.16
CA TRP A 32 6.27 -5.61 -4.06
C TRP A 32 6.99 -5.32 -5.39
N ARG A 33 6.27 -5.44 -6.49
CA ARG A 33 6.71 -5.06 -7.82
C ARG A 33 7.12 -3.59 -7.82
N GLN A 34 8.23 -3.27 -8.47
CA GLN A 34 8.70 -1.90 -8.56
C GLN A 34 7.83 -1.04 -9.49
N LYS A 35 7.33 -1.66 -10.57
CA LYS A 35 6.65 -0.98 -11.67
C LYS A 35 5.51 -1.84 -12.20
N LEU A 36 4.46 -1.14 -12.62
CA LEU A 36 3.35 -1.67 -13.38
C LEU A 36 3.18 -0.83 -14.65
N ASN A 37 2.56 -1.41 -15.66
CA ASN A 37 2.06 -0.65 -16.80
C ASN A 37 0.87 0.22 -16.36
N ARG A 38 0.42 1.12 -17.25
CA ARG A 38 -0.73 2.01 -16.99
C ARG A 38 -2.02 1.24 -16.70
N ASP A 39 -2.17 0.04 -17.24
CA ASP A 39 -3.30 -0.86 -17.01
C ASP A 39 -3.14 -1.75 -15.77
N LEU A 40 -2.12 -1.49 -14.94
CA LEU A 40 -1.78 -2.24 -13.73
C LEU A 40 -1.27 -3.68 -13.97
N SER A 41 -0.95 -4.05 -15.21
CA SER A 41 -0.23 -5.30 -15.49
C SER A 41 1.25 -5.20 -15.06
N PRO A 42 1.90 -6.32 -14.67
CA PRO A 42 3.32 -6.34 -14.35
C PRO A 42 4.17 -5.78 -15.49
N PHE A 43 5.16 -4.94 -15.17
CA PHE A 43 6.12 -4.44 -16.15
C PHE A 43 7.31 -5.39 -16.26
N GLU A 44 7.57 -5.91 -17.47
CA GLU A 44 8.64 -6.90 -17.71
C GLU A 44 9.95 -6.28 -18.28
N GLY A 45 9.96 -4.98 -18.57
CA GLY A 45 11.13 -4.32 -19.15
C GLY A 45 12.28 -4.15 -18.16
N THR A 46 13.52 -4.20 -18.67
CA THR A 46 14.70 -3.82 -17.88
C THR A 46 14.84 -2.31 -17.86
N VAL A 47 14.91 -1.73 -16.66
CA VAL A 47 15.23 -0.32 -16.48
C VAL A 47 16.75 -0.17 -16.34
N ALA A 48 17.33 0.85 -16.99
CA ALA A 48 18.79 1.04 -17.03
C ALA A 48 19.47 1.24 -15.67
N LEU A 49 18.71 1.59 -14.62
CA LEU A 49 19.20 1.74 -13.25
C LEU A 49 18.23 1.06 -12.27
N PRO A 50 18.69 0.10 -11.45
CA PRO A 50 17.90 -0.41 -10.34
C PRO A 50 17.82 0.69 -9.27
N VAL A 51 16.68 1.36 -9.18
CA VAL A 51 16.42 2.41 -8.17
C VAL A 51 15.48 1.93 -7.05
N LYS A 52 15.20 0.62 -6.98
CA LYS A 52 14.45 0.05 -5.87
C LYS A 52 15.41 -0.32 -4.76
N ASP A 53 15.52 0.57 -3.79
CA ASP A 53 16.15 0.28 -2.52
C ASP A 53 15.11 -0.27 -1.53
N PRO A 54 15.48 -1.23 -0.66
CA PRO A 54 14.61 -1.77 0.40
C PRO A 54 14.45 -0.75 1.54
N PHE A 55 13.95 0.44 1.22
CA PHE A 55 13.77 1.55 2.16
C PHE A 55 12.31 1.98 2.24
N HIS A 56 11.73 2.35 1.10
CA HIS A 56 10.41 2.97 1.08
C HIS A 56 9.30 2.02 1.54
N LEU A 57 9.29 0.77 1.06
CA LEU A 57 8.26 -0.20 1.43
C LEU A 57 8.26 -0.49 2.94
N PRO A 58 9.34 -1.03 3.54
CA PRO A 58 9.31 -1.39 4.95
C PRO A 58 9.05 -0.17 5.86
N ARG A 59 9.64 0.99 5.56
CA ARG A 59 9.39 2.23 6.32
C ARG A 59 7.92 2.65 6.24
N SER A 60 7.31 2.56 5.06
CA SER A 60 5.90 2.93 4.87
C SER A 60 4.97 1.99 5.62
N LEU A 61 5.22 0.67 5.60
CA LEU A 61 4.40 -0.31 6.31
C LEU A 61 4.48 -0.14 7.84
N ILE A 62 5.68 0.08 8.37
CA ILE A 62 5.87 0.34 9.81
C ILE A 62 5.10 1.58 10.23
N LEU A 63 5.21 2.69 9.49
CA LEU A 63 4.49 3.93 9.79
C LEU A 63 2.97 3.73 9.74
N GLN A 64 2.46 2.96 8.78
CA GLN A 64 1.03 2.64 8.69
C GLN A 64 0.57 1.87 9.93
N ILE A 65 1.30 0.84 10.34
CA ILE A 65 1.00 0.06 11.56
C ILE A 65 0.98 0.98 12.78
N GLU A 66 2.01 1.80 12.98
CA GLU A 66 2.10 2.73 14.11
C GLU A 66 0.90 3.69 14.16
N LEU A 67 0.53 4.30 13.03
CA LEU A 67 -0.59 5.26 12.97
C LEU A 67 -1.95 4.60 13.18
N LEU A 68 -2.11 3.35 12.73
CA LEU A 68 -3.35 2.58 12.84
C LEU A 68 -3.55 2.02 14.25
N GLU A 69 -2.48 1.54 14.89
CA GLU A 69 -2.52 1.01 16.25
C GLU A 69 -2.68 2.12 17.29
N GLN A 70 -2.01 3.27 17.10
CA GLN A 70 -2.21 4.45 17.94
C GLN A 70 -3.65 5.00 17.84
N GLY A 71 -4.31 4.76 16.70
CA GLY A 71 -5.64 5.26 16.40
C GLY A 71 -6.82 4.34 16.76
N ARG A 72 -6.61 3.06 17.12
CA ARG A 72 -7.65 2.00 17.21
C ARG A 72 -8.64 2.04 16.05
N ILE A 73 -8.32 1.36 14.96
CA ILE A 73 -9.26 1.13 13.85
C ILE A 73 -10.50 0.39 14.38
N PRO A 74 -11.73 0.94 14.25
CA PRO A 74 -12.95 0.17 14.49
C PRO A 74 -13.04 -0.96 13.46
N SER A 75 -13.41 -2.16 13.92
CA SER A 75 -13.79 -3.28 13.05
C SER A 75 -14.68 -2.76 11.92
N VAL A 76 -14.25 -2.95 10.67
CA VAL A 76 -15.09 -2.70 9.49
C VAL A 76 -16.33 -3.56 9.68
N ALA A 77 -17.44 -2.93 10.02
CA ALA A 77 -18.73 -3.60 10.07
C ALA A 77 -19.04 -4.05 8.64
N SER A 78 -18.96 -5.36 8.44
CA SER A 78 -19.55 -6.06 7.31
C SER A 78 -21.05 -5.75 7.31
N ASN A 79 -21.45 -4.78 6.49
CA ASN A 79 -22.84 -4.55 6.13
C ASN A 79 -23.11 -5.21 4.78
N GLY A 80 -23.92 -6.27 4.79
CA GLY A 80 -24.59 -6.84 3.61
C GLY A 80 -24.06 -8.18 3.16
#